data_AF-A0A968XKI9-F1
#
_entry.id   AF-A0A968XKI9-F1
#
_cell.length_a   1.000
_cell.length_b   1.000
_cell.length_c   1.000
_cell.angle_alpha   90.00
_cell.angle_beta   90.00
_cell.angle_gamma   90.00
#
_symmetry.space_group_name_H-M   'P 1'
#
loop_
_entity.id
_entity.type
_entity.pdbx_description
1 polymer ?
#
loop_
_entity_poly.entity_id
_entity_poly.type
_entity_poly.pdbx_seq_one_letter_code
_entity_poly.pdbx_strand_id
1 'polypeptide(L)' 'PTNLNQHIVEIHRLENEADDVYFRAIGELFHNSTDPIELIKWKELYEILENGTDRCESVANIIESIMLKHT' A
#
# COMPACT_ATOMS: atom_id res chain seq x y z
N PRO A 1 -23.20 11.18 -3.12
CA PRO A 1 -22.97 9.71 -3.11
C PRO A 1 -22.01 9.22 -4.21
N THR A 2 -22.18 9.66 -5.47
CA THR A 2 -21.42 9.12 -6.63
C THR A 2 -19.91 9.41 -6.62
N ASN A 3 -19.49 10.55 -6.05
CA ASN A 3 -18.08 10.95 -6.01
C ASN A 3 -17.24 10.10 -5.02
N LEU A 4 -17.86 9.59 -3.95
CA LEU A 4 -17.13 8.87 -2.90
C LEU A 4 -16.69 7.47 -3.36
N ASN A 5 -17.52 6.78 -4.15
CA ASN A 5 -17.14 5.49 -4.75
C ASN A 5 -15.94 5.62 -5.70
N GLN A 6 -15.86 6.70 -6.48
CA GLN A 6 -14.72 6.93 -7.37
C GLN A 6 -13.41 7.10 -6.59
N HIS A 7 -13.47 7.78 -5.44
CA HIS A 7 -12.30 7.93 -4.57
C HIS A 7 -11.88 6.61 -3.90
N ILE A 8 -12.83 5.78 -3.47
CA ILE A 8 -12.53 4.47 -2.89
C ILE A 8 -11.84 3.57 -3.94
N VAL A 9 -12.41 3.50 -5.15
CA VAL A 9 -11.80 2.74 -6.25
C VAL A 9 -10.40 3.24 -6.61
N GLU A 10 -10.18 4.56 -6.58
CA GLU A 10 -8.85 5.11 -6.85
C GLU A 10 -7.85 4.82 -5.72
N ILE A 11 -8.29 4.79 -4.46
CA ILE A 11 -7.44 4.37 -3.33
C ILE A 11 -7.04 2.91 -3.50
N HIS A 12 -7.97 2.01 -3.82
CA HIS A 12 -7.64 0.60 -4.11
C HIS A 12 -6.65 0.49 -5.28
N ARG A 13 -6.86 1.26 -6.37
CA ARG A 13 -5.94 1.24 -7.52
C ARG A 13 -4.52 1.66 -7.13
N LEU A 14 -4.39 2.71 -6.31
CA LEU A 14 -3.10 3.23 -5.85
C LEU A 14 -2.41 2.31 -4.85
N GLU A 15 -3.17 1.65 -3.98
CA GLU A 15 -2.63 0.65 -3.05
C GLU A 15 -2.08 -0.57 -3.83
N ASN A 16 -2.82 -1.11 -4.79
CA ASN A 16 -2.32 -2.21 -5.63
C ASN A 16 -1.03 -1.83 -6.39
N GLU A 17 -0.95 -0.58 -6.88
CA GLU A 17 0.27 -0.06 -7.52
C GLU A 17 1.44 0.04 -6.53
N ALA A 18 1.18 0.44 -5.29
CA ALA A 18 2.18 0.51 -4.23
C ALA A 18 2.69 -0.88 -3.84
N ASP A 19 1.80 -1.86 -3.73
CA ASP A 19 2.13 -3.27 -3.49
C ASP A 19 3.05 -3.83 -4.58
N ASP A 20 2.71 -3.61 -5.84
CA ASP A 20 3.54 -4.03 -6.98
C ASP A 20 4.93 -3.37 -6.97
N VAL A 21 5.03 -2.11 -6.54
CA VAL A 21 6.30 -1.42 -6.37
C VAL A 21 7.09 -1.99 -5.20
N TYR A 22 6.43 -2.24 -4.06
CA TYR A 22 7.04 -2.83 -2.87
C TYR A 22 7.63 -4.21 -3.16
N PHE A 23 6.85 -5.12 -3.76
CA PHE A 23 7.31 -6.48 -4.07
C PHE A 23 8.51 -6.49 -5.01
N ARG A 24 8.48 -5.64 -6.05
CA ARG A 24 9.63 -5.50 -6.97
C ARG A 24 10.85 -4.95 -6.25
N ALA A 25 10.68 -3.89 -5.45
CA ALA A 25 11.78 -3.27 -4.71
C ALA A 25 12.42 -4.23 -3.71
N ILE A 26 11.62 -5.03 -2.99
CA ILE A 26 12.10 -6.09 -2.10
C ILE A 26 12.86 -7.16 -2.90
N GLY A 27 12.31 -7.64 -4.01
CA GLY A 27 12.98 -8.63 -4.86
C GLY A 27 14.34 -8.15 -5.35
N GLU A 28 14.41 -6.91 -5.85
CA GLU A 28 15.65 -6.29 -6.31
C GLU A 28 16.66 -6.07 -5.16
N LEU A 29 16.17 -5.65 -3.98
CA LEU A 29 17.00 -5.42 -2.81
C LEU A 29 17.70 -6.70 -2.35
N PHE A 30 16.97 -7.81 -2.24
CA PHE A 30 17.54 -9.11 -1.84
C PHE A 30 18.40 -9.75 -2.91
N HIS A 31 18.13 -9.49 -4.19
CA HIS A 31 18.96 -10.00 -5.29
C HIS A 31 20.33 -9.30 -5.37
N ASN A 32 20.35 -7.98 -5.15
CA ASN A 32 21.52 -7.16 -5.44
C ASN A 32 22.35 -6.78 -4.19
N SER A 33 21.81 -6.90 -2.98
CA SER A 33 22.52 -6.42 -1.79
C SER A 33 23.63 -7.38 -1.34
N THR A 34 24.82 -6.81 -1.14
CA THR A 34 25.98 -7.49 -0.54
C THR A 34 26.27 -7.03 0.88
N ASP A 35 25.63 -5.93 1.33
CA ASP A 35 25.78 -5.37 2.68
C ASP A 35 24.49 -5.61 3.48
N PRO A 36 24.53 -6.46 4.52
CA PRO A 36 23.38 -6.72 5.38
C PRO A 36 22.83 -5.48 6.10
N ILE A 37 23.68 -4.50 6.44
CA ILE A 37 23.23 -3.29 7.16
C ILE A 37 22.39 -2.42 6.23
N GLU A 38 22.86 -2.20 5.01
CA GLU A 38 22.08 -1.47 4.00
C GLU A 38 20.82 -2.23 3.60
N LEU A 39 20.87 -3.56 3.49
CA LEU A 39 19.68 -4.38 3.23
C LEU A 39 18.59 -4.16 4.30
N ILE A 40 18.95 -4.18 5.58
CA ILE A 40 17.98 -3.96 6.67
C ILE A 40 17.37 -2.57 6.58
N LYS A 41 18.19 -1.54 6.37
CA LYS A 41 17.74 -0.14 6.31
C LYS A 41 16.75 0.10 5.16
N TRP A 42 17.04 -0.41 3.97
CA TRP A 42 16.15 -0.28 2.83
C TRP A 42 14.87 -1.11 2.97
N LYS A 43 14.98 -2.32 3.51
CA LYS A 43 13.82 -3.16 3.81
C LYS A 43 12.85 -2.45 4.76
N GLU A 44 13.35 -1.93 5.89
CA GLU A 44 12.52 -1.22 6.87
C GLU A 44 11.86 0.02 6.25
N LEU A 45 12.58 0.77 5.42
CA LEU A 45 12.02 1.93 4.73
C LEU A 45 10.89 1.53 3.77
N TYR A 46 11.09 0.47 2.97
CA TYR A 46 10.06 -0.01 2.05
C TYR A 46 8.82 -0.52 2.79
N GLU A 47 9.00 -1.22 3.91
CA GLU A 47 7.89 -1.64 4.76
C GLU A 47 7.13 -0.44 5.35
N ILE A 48 7.81 0.63 5.77
CA ILE A 48 7.13 1.83 6.27
C ILE A 48 6.27 2.49 5.19
N LEU A 49 6.73 2.49 3.94
CA LEU A 49 6.00 3.07 2.81
C LEU A 49 4.75 2.25 2.47
N GLU A 50 4.88 0.92 2.39
CA GLU A 50 3.76 0.00 2.14
C GLU A 50 2.71 0.06 3.27
N ASN A 51 3.15 0.09 4.53
CA ASN A 51 2.22 0.29 5.66
C ASN A 51 1.50 1.65 5.59
N GLY A 52 2.09 2.66 4.96
CA GLY A 52 1.45 3.94 4.71
C GLY A 52 0.29 3.82 3.72
N THR A 53 0.46 3.05 2.65
CA THR A 53 -0.56 2.84 1.61
C THR A 53 -1.66 1.90 2.07
N ASP A 54 -1.33 0.80 2.75
CA ASP A 54 -2.29 -0.14 3.37
C ASP A 54 -3.23 0.59 4.35
N ARG A 55 -2.70 1.52 5.16
CA ARG A 55 -3.54 2.32 6.08
C ARG A 55 -4.54 3.21 5.35
N CYS A 56 -4.19 3.75 4.18
CA CYS A 56 -5.13 4.52 3.36
C CYS A 56 -6.25 3.62 2.84
N GLU A 57 -5.92 2.40 2.41
CA GLU A 57 -6.88 1.40 1.96
C GLU A 57 -7.81 0.94 3.08
N SER A 58 -7.27 0.69 4.28
CA SER A 58 -8.04 0.35 5.47
C SER A 58 -9.11 1.40 5.79
N VAL A 59 -8.77 2.69 5.69
CA VAL A 59 -9.73 3.79 5.86
C VAL A 59 -10.81 3.76 4.77
N ALA A 60 -10.43 3.53 3.51
CA ALA A 60 -11.39 3.41 2.41
C ALA A 60 -12.36 2.23 2.62
N ASN A 61 -11.86 1.08 3.07
CA ASN A 61 -12.64 -0.12 3.38
C ASN A 61 -13.63 0.13 4.53
N ILE A 62 -13.25 0.90 5.57
CA ILE A 62 -14.16 1.31 6.65
C ILE A 62 -15.27 2.20 6.11
N ILE A 63 -14.95 3.19 5.28
CA ILE A 63 -15.92 4.11 4.69
C ILE A 63 -16.90 3.34 3.80
N GLU A 64 -16.41 2.42 2.96
CA GLU A 64 -17.23 1.56 2.12
C GLU A 64 -18.21 0.73 2.95
N SER A 65 -17.73 0.10 4.03
CA SER A 65 -18.56 -0.69 4.95
C SER A 65 -19.70 0.13 5.57
N ILE A 66 -19.42 1.38 5.96
CA ILE A 66 -20.44 2.30 6.48
C ILE A 66 -21.48 2.61 5.40
N MET A 67 -21.06 2.90 4.17
CA MET A 67 -21.98 3.17 3.08
C MET A 67 -22.92 2.00 2.79
N LEU A 68 -22.38 0.77 2.74
CA LEU A 68 -23.18 -0.43 2.50
C LEU A 68 -24.23 -0.70 3.59
N LYS A 69 -24.00 -0.27 4.84
CA LYS A 69 -24.95 -0.41 5.95
C LYS A 69 -26.06 0.64 5.96
N HIS A 70 -25.83 1.78 5.33
CA HIS A 70 -26.75 2.93 5.30
C HIS A 70 -27.37 3.17 3.92
N THR A 71 -27.29 2.16 3.04
CA THR A 71 -27.96 2.10 1.73
C THR A 71 -28.96 0.96 1.76
#